data_AF-A0A1U9NGS6-F1
#
_entry.id   AF-A0A1U9NGS6-F1
#
_cell.length_a   1.000
_cell.length_b   1.000
_cell.length_c   1.000
_cell.angle_alpha   90.00
_cell.angle_beta   90.00
_cell.angle_gamma   90.00
#
_symmetry.space_group_name_H-M   'P 1'
#
loop_
_entity.id
_entity.type
_entity.pdbx_description
1 polymer ?
#
loop_
_entity_poly.entity_id
_entity_poly.type
_entity_poly.pdbx_seq_one_letter_code
_entity_poly.pdbx_strand_id
1 'polypeptide(L)'
;MSKVTVDLNKIEASDGRGSVFAGRIDMLRARAEVLSGKDRAIMEMYLDHGETFSKMARVAGVNEATIARRINRLVARLINSEYLTCLRNRSSLEGFELLVARDYFLEGLSQRKIARKRGTSVYRVRKALMNIQRLVKPGQGA
;
A
#
# COMPACT_ATOMS: atom_id res chain seq x y z
N MET A 1 17.74 11.65 4.88
CA MET A 1 16.38 11.27 4.42
C MET A 1 15.54 10.91 5.64
N SER A 2 14.69 11.82 6.09
CA SER A 2 13.87 11.65 7.29
C SER A 2 12.87 10.52 7.10
N LYS A 3 12.97 9.48 7.93
CA LYS A 3 11.96 8.43 8.04
C LYS A 3 10.71 9.09 8.62
N VAL A 4 9.69 9.27 7.79
CA VAL A 4 8.37 9.67 8.28
C VAL A 4 7.78 8.46 9.01
N THR A 5 8.06 8.33 10.30
CA THR A 5 7.26 7.52 11.22
C THR A 5 5.96 8.29 11.42
N VAL A 6 4.91 7.91 10.68
CA VAL A 6 3.57 8.44 10.93
C VAL A 6 3.05 7.72 12.17
N ASP A 7 3.33 8.29 13.34
CA ASP A 7 2.78 7.83 14.60
C ASP A 7 1.33 8.36 14.72
N LEU A 8 0.39 7.66 14.09
CA LEU A 8 -1.04 8.03 14.05
C LEU A 8 -1.71 7.91 15.44
N ASN A 9 -1.03 7.34 16.44
CA ASN A 9 -1.59 7.08 17.78
C ASN A 9 -1.48 8.26 18.77
N LYS A 10 -0.97 9.43 18.34
CA LYS A 10 -0.72 10.57 19.25
C LYS A 10 -1.77 11.68 19.21
N ILE A 11 -3.00 11.40 18.73
CA ILE A 11 -3.98 12.45 18.34
C ILE A 11 -5.28 12.41 19.17
N GLU A 12 -5.36 11.61 20.24
CA GLU A 12 -6.51 11.71 21.16
C GLU A 12 -6.48 12.94 22.07
N ALA A 13 -5.44 13.78 22.00
CA ALA A 13 -5.35 15.00 22.79
C ALA A 13 -4.96 16.22 21.91
N SER A 14 -5.85 17.21 21.93
CA SER A 14 -5.69 18.64 21.60
C SER A 14 -5.68 19.14 20.13
N ASP A 15 -6.78 19.83 19.84
CA ASP A 15 -6.94 21.10 19.13
C ASP A 15 -6.35 21.33 17.73
N GLY A 16 -7.24 21.73 16.81
CA GLY A 16 -6.93 22.51 15.61
C GLY A 16 -6.40 21.79 14.38
N ARG A 17 -5.89 20.55 14.50
CA ARG A 17 -5.33 19.73 13.39
C ARG A 17 -6.26 18.66 12.83
N GLY A 18 -7.53 18.66 13.25
CA GLY A 18 -8.50 17.60 12.96
C GLY A 18 -8.88 17.46 11.48
N SER A 19 -8.96 18.54 10.71
CA SER A 19 -9.48 18.49 9.32
C SER A 19 -8.52 17.84 8.32
N VAL A 20 -7.22 18.15 8.42
CA VAL A 20 -6.18 17.58 7.54
C VAL A 20 -5.94 16.11 7.87
N PHE A 21 -6.06 15.76 9.16
CA PHE A 21 -5.89 14.39 9.63
C PHE A 21 -7.07 13.50 9.27
N ALA A 22 -8.31 13.97 9.48
CA ALA A 22 -9.53 13.29 9.05
C ALA A 22 -9.49 13.05 7.53
N GLY A 23 -9.14 14.07 6.74
CA GLY A 23 -9.01 13.92 5.29
C GLY A 23 -7.94 12.90 4.88
N ARG A 24 -6.87 12.73 5.67
CA ARG A 24 -5.83 11.72 5.42
C ARG A 24 -6.28 10.31 5.81
N ILE A 25 -7.07 10.17 6.88
CA ILE A 25 -7.70 8.90 7.27
C ILE A 25 -8.73 8.49 6.22
N ASP A 26 -9.60 9.40 5.79
CA ASP A 26 -10.62 9.12 4.78
C ASP A 26 -9.98 8.75 3.43
N MET A 27 -8.90 9.44 3.06
CA MET A 27 -8.08 9.05 1.92
C MET A 27 -7.50 7.63 2.09
N LEU A 28 -6.96 7.29 3.26
CA LEU A 28 -6.41 5.95 3.51
C LEU A 28 -7.50 4.88 3.50
N ARG A 29 -8.70 5.16 4.01
CA ARG A 29 -9.87 4.27 3.96
C ARG A 29 -10.27 3.97 2.52
N ALA A 30 -10.52 5.01 1.73
CA ALA A 30 -10.88 4.86 0.32
C ALA A 30 -9.82 4.07 -0.47
N ARG A 31 -8.54 4.24 -0.11
CA ARG A 31 -7.44 3.49 -0.74
C ARG A 31 -7.30 2.08 -0.20
N ALA A 32 -7.70 1.79 1.04
CA ALA A 32 -7.63 0.46 1.64
C ALA A 32 -8.61 -0.54 0.98
N GLU A 33 -9.67 -0.06 0.30
CA GLU A 33 -10.60 -0.90 -0.47
C GLU A 33 -9.93 -1.79 -1.52
N VAL A 34 -8.75 -1.36 -2.01
CA VAL A 34 -7.98 -2.07 -3.02
C VAL A 34 -7.17 -3.23 -2.43
N LEU A 35 -7.02 -3.25 -1.10
CA LEU A 35 -6.40 -4.34 -0.38
C LEU A 35 -7.39 -5.51 -0.29
N SER A 36 -6.86 -6.72 -0.16
CA SER A 36 -7.67 -7.93 -0.02
C SER A 36 -7.14 -8.81 1.10
N GLY A 37 -8.03 -9.65 1.64
CA GLY A 37 -7.70 -10.61 2.69
C GLY A 37 -7.10 -9.94 3.92
N LYS A 38 -6.00 -10.50 4.42
CA LYS A 38 -5.40 -10.11 5.70
C LYS A 38 -4.93 -8.65 5.74
N ASP A 39 -4.50 -8.06 4.62
CA ASP A 39 -4.04 -6.66 4.61
C ASP A 39 -5.19 -5.67 4.76
N ARG A 40 -6.35 -5.99 4.16
CA ARG A 40 -7.56 -5.16 4.30
C ARG A 40 -8.08 -5.19 5.73
N ALA A 41 -8.24 -6.39 6.30
CA ALA A 41 -8.73 -6.56 7.67
C ALA A 41 -7.85 -5.83 8.70
N ILE A 42 -6.51 -5.88 8.55
CA ILE A 42 -5.59 -5.15 9.43
C ILE A 42 -5.74 -3.64 9.29
N MET A 43 -5.96 -3.12 8.08
CA MET A 43 -6.17 -1.69 7.86
C MET A 43 -7.53 -1.21 8.37
N GLU A 44 -8.59 -2.01 8.24
CA GLU A 44 -9.91 -1.72 8.82
C GLU A 44 -9.83 -1.64 10.35
N MET A 45 -9.21 -2.62 11.02
CA MET A 45 -8.98 -2.58 12.47
C MET A 45 -8.23 -1.32 12.90
N TYR A 46 -7.28 -0.86 12.08
CA TYR A 46 -6.47 0.30 12.39
C TYR A 46 -7.16 1.64 12.12
N LEU A 47 -7.87 1.78 11.00
CA LEU A 47 -8.46 3.04 10.56
C LEU A 47 -9.89 3.27 11.07
N ASP A 48 -10.65 2.20 11.27
CA ASP A 48 -12.08 2.29 11.58
C ASP A 48 -12.35 2.05 13.06
N HIS A 49 -11.58 1.17 13.68
CA HIS A 49 -11.76 0.79 15.08
C HIS A 49 -10.72 1.41 16.01
N GLY A 50 -9.69 2.09 15.47
CA GLY A 50 -8.62 2.72 16.26
C GLY A 50 -7.84 1.73 17.13
N GLU A 51 -7.79 0.45 16.74
CA GLU A 51 -7.22 -0.59 17.58
C GLU A 51 -5.72 -0.40 17.78
N THR A 52 -5.23 -0.69 18.98
CA THR A 52 -3.78 -0.64 19.26
C THR A 52 -3.05 -1.77 18.56
N PHE A 53 -1.76 -1.56 18.24
CA PHE A 53 -0.92 -2.60 17.64
C PHE A 53 -0.86 -3.87 18.49
N SER A 54 -0.86 -3.73 19.81
CA SER A 54 -0.88 -4.84 20.76
C SER A 54 -2.15 -5.70 20.64
N LYS A 55 -3.32 -5.07 20.52
CA LYS A 55 -4.60 -5.79 20.38
C LYS A 55 -4.71 -6.48 19.02
N MET A 56 -4.32 -5.82 17.94
CA MET A 56 -4.23 -6.42 16.60
C MET A 56 -3.26 -7.61 16.57
N ALA A 57 -2.12 -7.50 17.27
CA ALA A 57 -1.12 -8.56 17.37
C ALA A 57 -1.66 -9.82 18.06
N ARG A 58 -2.43 -9.63 19.14
CA ARG A 58 -3.12 -10.71 19.85
C ARG A 58 -4.13 -11.43 18.95
N VAL A 59 -4.95 -10.68 18.21
CA VAL A 59 -5.94 -11.24 17.27
C VAL A 59 -5.26 -12.00 16.14
N ALA A 60 -4.14 -11.48 15.62
CA ALA A 60 -3.42 -12.08 14.50
C ALA A 60 -2.44 -13.20 14.91
N GLY A 61 -2.21 -13.43 16.21
CA GLY A 61 -1.26 -14.42 16.71
C GLY A 61 0.20 -14.12 16.36
N VAL A 62 0.57 -12.83 16.25
CA VAL A 62 1.93 -12.39 15.89
C VAL A 62 2.44 -11.33 16.87
N ASN A 63 3.72 -10.96 16.79
CA ASN A 63 4.29 -9.88 17.60
C ASN A 63 3.76 -8.50 17.14
N GLU A 64 3.55 -7.59 18.10
CA GLU A 64 3.23 -6.19 17.90
C GLU A 64 4.15 -5.47 16.89
N ALA A 65 5.47 -5.70 17.00
CA ALA A 65 6.43 -5.13 16.06
C ALA A 65 6.17 -5.58 14.61
N THR A 66 5.63 -6.77 14.40
CA THR A 66 5.24 -7.28 13.07
C THR A 66 4.02 -6.54 12.54
N ILE A 67 3.03 -6.28 13.40
CA ILE A 67 1.84 -5.48 13.04
C ILE A 67 2.22 -4.05 12.70
N ALA A 68 2.99 -3.38 13.57
CA ALA A 68 3.44 -2.01 13.35
C ALA A 68 4.23 -1.87 12.03
N ARG A 69 5.17 -2.80 11.75
CA ARG A 69 5.90 -2.82 10.47
C ARG A 69 4.99 -3.09 9.28
N ARG A 70 3.92 -3.87 9.43
CA ARG A 70 2.98 -4.16 8.35
C ARG A 70 2.12 -2.94 8.04
N ILE A 71 1.52 -2.32 9.05
CA ILE A 71 0.70 -1.11 8.91
C ILE A 71 1.52 0.03 8.32
N ASN A 72 2.72 0.30 8.83
CA ASN A 72 3.59 1.35 8.28
C ASN A 72 3.92 1.13 6.80
N ARG A 73 4.14 -0.13 6.40
CA ARG A 73 4.35 -0.47 4.98
C ARG A 73 3.10 -0.24 4.15
N LEU A 74 1.94 -0.66 4.64
CA LEU A 74 0.66 -0.45 3.94
C LEU A 74 0.36 1.04 3.80
N VAL A 75 0.48 1.82 4.86
CA VAL A 75 0.29 3.29 4.83
C VAL A 75 1.24 3.95 3.83
N ALA A 76 2.54 3.64 3.87
CA ALA A 76 3.51 4.20 2.92
C ALA A 76 3.15 3.88 1.46
N ARG A 77 2.63 2.68 1.20
CA ARG A 77 2.24 2.22 -0.13
C ARG A 77 0.91 2.78 -0.60
N LEU A 78 -0.07 2.89 0.29
CA LEU A 78 -1.35 3.53 0.00
C LEU A 78 -1.18 5.02 -0.21
N ILE A 79 -0.19 5.67 0.41
CA ILE A 79 0.14 7.07 0.13
C ILE A 79 0.83 7.23 -1.24
N ASN A 80 1.56 6.21 -1.71
CA ASN A 80 2.26 6.26 -2.99
C ASN A 80 1.29 6.42 -4.16
N SER A 81 1.44 7.53 -4.88
CA SER A 81 0.60 7.91 -6.02
C SER A 81 0.75 6.96 -7.21
N GLU A 82 1.90 6.30 -7.38
CA GLU A 82 2.18 5.47 -8.56
C GLU A 82 1.22 4.29 -8.69
N TYR A 83 0.94 3.58 -7.58
CA TYR A 83 -0.01 2.47 -7.58
C TYR A 83 -1.45 2.93 -7.84
N LEU A 84 -1.82 4.11 -7.34
CA LEU A 84 -3.16 4.66 -7.55
C LEU A 84 -3.37 5.08 -8.99
N THR A 85 -2.34 5.61 -9.64
CA THR A 85 -2.37 5.88 -11.07
C THR A 85 -2.56 4.58 -11.85
N CYS A 86 -1.93 3.47 -11.44
CA CYS A 86 -2.20 2.15 -12.04
C CYS A 86 -3.67 1.75 -11.89
N LEU A 87 -4.25 1.92 -10.69
CA LEU A 87 -5.65 1.56 -10.43
C LEU A 87 -6.65 2.44 -11.19
N ARG A 88 -6.40 3.74 -11.29
CA ARG A 88 -7.23 4.66 -12.10
C ARG A 88 -7.21 4.28 -13.57
N ASN A 89 -6.08 3.77 -14.06
CA ASN A 89 -5.90 3.31 -15.44
C ASN A 89 -6.04 1.79 -15.57
N ARG A 90 -6.75 1.11 -14.66
CA ARG A 90 -6.87 -0.36 -14.66
C ARG A 90 -7.43 -0.93 -15.97
N SER A 91 -8.28 -0.18 -16.67
CA SER A 91 -8.84 -0.56 -17.97
C SER A 91 -7.79 -0.59 -19.08
N SER A 92 -6.68 0.13 -18.89
CA SER A 92 -5.56 0.22 -19.83
C SER A 92 -4.42 -0.75 -19.48
N LEU A 93 -4.57 -1.54 -18.40
CA LEU A 93 -3.59 -2.53 -17.96
C LEU A 93 -4.10 -3.95 -18.21
N GLU A 94 -3.22 -4.81 -18.69
CA GLU A 94 -3.52 -6.23 -18.82
C GLU A 94 -3.60 -6.88 -17.42
N GLY A 95 -4.37 -7.97 -17.28
CA GLY A 95 -4.53 -8.66 -16.00
C GLY A 95 -3.19 -9.07 -15.35
N PHE A 96 -2.21 -9.47 -16.17
CA PHE A 96 -0.85 -9.76 -15.68
C PHE A 96 -0.13 -8.50 -15.17
N GLU A 97 -0.28 -7.36 -15.83
CA GLU A 97 0.32 -6.09 -15.42
C GLU A 97 -0.28 -5.60 -14.10
N LEU A 98 -1.59 -5.76 -13.89
CA LEU A 98 -2.23 -5.47 -12.59
C LEU A 98 -1.66 -6.33 -11.47
N LEU A 99 -1.41 -7.62 -11.72
CA LEU A 99 -0.79 -8.51 -10.74
C LEU A 99 0.65 -8.12 -10.43
N VAL A 100 1.42 -7.73 -11.44
CA VAL A 100 2.80 -7.22 -11.28
C VAL A 100 2.80 -5.88 -10.54
N ALA A 101 1.89 -4.95 -10.86
CA ALA A 101 1.74 -3.67 -10.19
C ALA A 101 1.42 -3.86 -8.71
N ARG A 102 0.49 -4.77 -8.38
CA ARG A 102 0.19 -5.15 -7.00
C ARG A 102 1.43 -5.70 -6.30
N ASP A 103 2.11 -6.69 -6.87
CA ASP A 103 3.26 -7.29 -6.20
C ASP A 103 4.42 -6.29 -6.01
N TYR A 104 4.62 -5.39 -6.98
CA TYR A 104 5.70 -4.42 -6.94
C TYR A 104 5.38 -3.26 -6.00
N PHE A 105 4.26 -2.57 -6.21
CA PHE A 105 3.93 -1.37 -5.43
C PHE A 105 3.24 -1.69 -4.11
N LEU A 106 2.29 -2.64 -4.07
CA LEU A 106 1.58 -3.00 -2.84
C LEU A 106 2.31 -4.02 -1.98
N GLU A 107 3.08 -4.93 -2.56
CA GLU A 107 3.81 -5.94 -1.77
C GLU A 107 5.29 -5.60 -1.61
N GLY A 108 5.84 -4.69 -2.42
CA GLY A 108 7.25 -4.28 -2.38
C GLY A 108 8.19 -5.42 -2.76
N LEU A 109 7.73 -6.35 -3.60
CA LEU A 109 8.53 -7.48 -4.05
C LEU A 109 9.52 -7.03 -5.12
N SER A 110 10.73 -7.58 -5.08
CA SER A 110 11.70 -7.39 -6.17
C SER A 110 11.25 -8.16 -7.42
N GLN A 111 11.67 -7.73 -8.61
CA GLN A 111 11.30 -8.37 -9.87
C GLN A 111 11.55 -9.89 -9.87
N ARG A 112 12.64 -10.34 -9.24
CA ARG A 112 12.96 -11.77 -9.07
C ARG A 112 11.94 -12.50 -8.18
N LYS A 113 11.50 -11.88 -7.09
CA LYS A 113 10.47 -12.46 -6.20
C LYS A 113 9.11 -12.52 -6.90
N ILE A 114 8.77 -11.49 -7.68
CA ILE A 114 7.55 -11.46 -8.50
C ILE A 114 7.59 -12.57 -9.55
N ALA A 115 8.70 -12.68 -10.28
CA ALA A 115 8.91 -13.71 -11.30
C ALA A 115 8.67 -15.12 -10.74
N ARG A 116 9.30 -15.41 -9.59
CA ARG A 116 9.10 -16.68 -8.88
C ARG A 116 7.66 -16.86 -8.39
N LYS A 117 7.05 -15.83 -7.78
CA LYS A 117 5.67 -15.89 -7.26
C LYS A 117 4.64 -16.15 -8.36
N ARG A 118 4.87 -15.61 -9.56
CA ARG A 118 3.95 -15.67 -10.70
C ARG A 118 4.30 -16.74 -11.73
N GLY A 119 5.30 -17.58 -11.46
CA GLY A 119 5.73 -18.64 -12.39
C GLY A 119 6.18 -18.12 -13.74
N THR A 120 6.88 -16.98 -13.77
CA THR A 120 7.23 -16.27 -15.00
C THR A 120 8.69 -15.82 -15.00
N SER A 121 9.18 -15.29 -16.11
CA SER A 121 10.56 -14.81 -16.22
C SER A 121 10.70 -13.39 -15.67
N VAL A 122 11.89 -13.05 -15.19
CA VAL A 122 12.24 -11.68 -14.76
C VAL A 122 12.05 -10.69 -15.92
N TYR A 123 12.33 -11.12 -17.15
CA TYR A 123 12.12 -10.32 -18.35
C TYR A 123 10.64 -9.93 -18.53
N ARG A 124 9.70 -10.88 -18.38
CA ARG A 124 8.27 -10.58 -18.46
C ARG A 124 7.82 -9.59 -17.37
N VAL A 125 8.32 -9.75 -16.15
CA VAL A 125 8.05 -8.79 -15.05
C VAL A 125 8.61 -7.41 -15.39
N ARG A 126 9.83 -7.32 -15.91
CA ARG A 126 10.45 -6.06 -16.33
C ARG A 126 9.63 -5.38 -17.42
N LYS A 127 9.19 -6.13 -18.44
CA LYS A 127 8.36 -5.61 -19.54
C LYS A 127 7.02 -5.05 -19.03
N ALA A 128 6.34 -5.79 -18.15
CA ALA A 128 5.12 -5.32 -17.49
C ALA A 128 5.37 -4.02 -16.70
N LEU A 129 6.45 -3.95 -15.91
CA LEU A 129 6.80 -2.73 -15.17
C LEU A 129 7.10 -1.53 -16.08
N MET A 130 7.73 -1.74 -17.24
CA MET A 130 7.95 -0.67 -18.21
C MET A 130 6.63 -0.13 -18.77
N ASN A 131 5.68 -1.00 -19.10
CA ASN A 131 4.35 -0.59 -19.57
C ASN A 131 3.59 0.17 -18.49
N ILE A 132 3.61 -0.34 -17.26
CA ILE A 132 3.02 0.33 -16.10
C ILE A 132 3.66 1.72 -15.90
N GLN A 133 4.99 1.84 -15.97
CA GLN A 133 5.67 3.12 -15.79
C GLN A 133 5.33 4.15 -16.87
N ARG A 134 5.10 3.73 -18.13
CA ARG A 134 4.63 4.63 -19.19
C ARG A 134 3.26 5.24 -18.87
N LEU A 135 2.39 4.47 -18.23
CA LEU A 135 1.07 4.94 -17.80
C LEU A 135 1.14 5.84 -16.55
N VAL A 136 2.08 5.55 -15.64
CA VAL A 136 2.23 6.28 -14.38
C VAL A 136 3.00 7.60 -14.55
N LYS A 137 3.95 7.65 -15.48
CA LYS A 137 4.77 8.83 -15.81
C LYS A 137 4.63 9.16 -17.30
N PRO A 138 3.55 9.82 -17.71
CA PRO A 138 3.48 10.34 -19.07
C PRO A 138 4.51 11.48 -19.20
N GLY A 139 5.70 11.19 -19.72
CA GLY A 139 6.70 12.24 -20.04
C GLY A 139 8.13 12.06 -19.54
N GLN A 140 8.72 10.86 -19.61
CA GLN A 140 10.19 10.72 -19.68
C GLN A 140 10.53 9.90 -20.92
N GLY A 141 10.48 10.57 -22.06
CA GLY A 141 10.64 9.96 -23.38
C GLY A 141 10.56 11.00 -24.48
N ALA A 142 11.43 12.00 -24.41
CA ALA A 142 12.02 12.73 -25.52
C ALA A 142 13.40 13.20 -25.05
#